data_AF-A0A0A9AH89-F1
#
_entry.id   AF-A0A0A9AH89-F1
#
_cell.length_a   1.000
_cell.length_b   1.000
_cell.length_c   1.000
_cell.angle_alpha   90.00
_cell.angle_beta   90.00
_cell.angle_gamma   90.00
#
_symmetry.space_group_name_H-M   'P 1'
#
loop_
_entity.id
_entity.type
_entity.pdbx_description
1 polymer ?
#
loop_
_entity_poly.entity_id
_entity_poly.type
_entity_poly.pdbx_seq_one_letter_code
_entity_poly.pdbx_strand_id
1 'polypeptide(L)' 'MVGPDAAALRLTAAAARARHAPARLMDALRWFDLPVQHASVCRVGGVTVLDAVVDVPAAALQDEGCLRAAVLHRLQQSG' A
#
# COMPACT_ATOMS: atom_id res chain seq x y z
N MET A 1 -23.33 4.07 -12.00
CA MET A 1 -22.58 2.85 -11.61
C MET A 1 -21.65 3.26 -10.48
N VAL A 2 -21.89 2.82 -9.25
CA VAL A 2 -20.94 2.98 -8.15
C VAL A 2 -19.96 1.81 -8.27
N GLY A 3 -18.89 2.01 -9.03
CA GLY A 3 -17.77 1.07 -9.11
C GLY A 3 -16.77 1.33 -7.98
N PRO A 4 -15.83 0.41 -7.73
CA PRO A 4 -14.68 0.71 -6.88
C PRO A 4 -13.91 1.91 -7.45
N ASP A 5 -13.47 2.80 -6.57
CA ASP A 5 -12.63 3.94 -6.93
C ASP A 5 -11.16 3.51 -6.86
N ALA A 6 -10.33 4.03 -7.76
CA ALA A 6 -8.91 3.75 -7.78
C ALA A 6 -8.15 4.69 -6.84
N ALA A 7 -7.40 4.14 -5.88
CA ALA A 7 -6.50 4.89 -5.02
C ALA A 7 -5.04 4.57 -5.32
N ALA A 8 -4.20 5.60 -5.38
CA ALA A 8 -2.76 5.47 -5.52
C ALA A 8 -2.08 5.46 -4.14
N LEU A 9 -1.30 4.42 -3.87
CA LEU A 9 -0.54 4.23 -2.66
C LEU A 9 0.96 4.30 -2.98
N ARG A 10 1.68 5.18 -2.26
CA ARG A 10 3.14 5.29 -2.34
C ARG A 10 3.76 4.91 -0.99
N LEU A 11 4.62 3.90 -0.98
CA LEU A 11 5.41 3.49 0.17
C LEU A 11 6.89 3.77 -0.09
N THR A 12 7.53 4.49 0.82
CA THR A 12 8.98 4.75 0.80
C THR A 12 9.65 4.05 1.98
N ALA A 13 10.59 3.16 1.68
CA ALA A 13 11.32 2.39 2.68
C ALA A 13 12.83 2.62 2.53
N ALA A 14 13.48 3.03 3.63
CA ALA A 14 14.93 3.09 3.71
C ALA A 14 15.55 1.68 3.60
N ALA A 15 16.80 1.57 3.14
CA ALA A 15 17.52 0.31 2.90
C ALA A 15 17.35 -0.73 4.03
N ALA A 16 17.44 -0.30 5.29
CA ALA A 16 17.31 -1.18 6.45
C ALA A 16 15.92 -1.84 6.58
N ARG A 17 14.86 -1.13 6.16
CA ARG A 17 13.46 -1.61 6.14
C ARG A 17 13.01 -2.11 4.77
N ALA A 18 13.86 -2.02 3.76
CA ALA A 18 13.53 -2.42 2.39
C ALA A 18 13.53 -3.95 2.19
N ARG A 19 14.11 -4.73 3.12
CA ARG A 19 14.02 -6.19 3.07
C ARG A 19 12.56 -6.61 3.19
N HIS A 20 12.04 -7.26 2.16
CA HIS A 20 10.64 -7.70 2.06
C HIS A 20 9.59 -6.59 2.03
N ALA A 21 9.96 -5.31 1.85
CA ALA A 21 8.99 -4.22 1.77
C ALA A 21 7.89 -4.43 0.70
N PRO A 22 8.20 -4.95 -0.52
CA PRO A 22 7.17 -5.30 -1.49
C PRO A 22 6.24 -6.42 -1.04
N ALA A 23 6.80 -7.50 -0.48
CA ALA A 23 6.01 -8.63 0.00
C ALA A 23 5.08 -8.21 1.15
N ARG A 24 5.58 -7.39 2.08
CA ARG A 24 4.79 -6.84 3.20
C ARG A 24 3.67 -5.93 2.73
N LEU A 25 3.94 -5.11 1.72
CA LEU A 25 2.91 -4.26 1.13
C LEU A 25 1.81 -5.11 0.49
N MET A 26 2.18 -6.09 -0.34
CA MET A 26 1.20 -6.97 -0.98
C MET A 26 0.40 -7.80 0.03
N ASP A 27 1.02 -8.23 1.12
CA ASP A 27 0.33 -8.93 2.22
C ASP A 27 -0.66 -8.02 2.94
N ALA A 28 -0.28 -6.77 3.22
CA ALA A 28 -1.20 -5.79 3.81
C ALA A 28 -2.38 -5.49 2.88
N LEU A 29 -2.14 -5.27 1.59
CA LEU A 29 -3.21 -5.04 0.61
C LEU A 29 -4.17 -6.24 0.52
N ARG A 30 -3.63 -7.46 0.52
CA ARG A 30 -4.42 -8.69 0.58
C ARG A 30 -5.24 -8.80 1.86
N TRP A 31 -4.68 -8.40 3.01
CA TRP A 31 -5.39 -8.43 4.29
C TRP A 31 -6.62 -7.51 4.31
N PHE A 32 -6.52 -6.35 3.66
CA PHE A 32 -7.63 -5.41 3.51
C PHE A 32 -8.55 -5.73 2.31
N ASP A 33 -8.30 -6.84 1.62
CA ASP A 33 -9.01 -7.25 0.40
C ASP A 33 -9.07 -6.13 -0.64
N LEU A 34 -7.94 -5.43 -0.82
CA LEU A 34 -7.79 -4.33 -1.78
C LEU A 34 -7.22 -4.89 -3.09
N PRO A 35 -8.02 -5.01 -4.17
CA PRO A 35 -7.53 -5.48 -5.45
C PRO A 35 -6.48 -4.54 -6.00
N VAL A 36 -5.35 -5.09 -6.43
CA VAL A 36 -4.26 -4.31 -7.03
C VAL A 36 -4.46 -4.25 -8.54
N GLN A 37 -4.64 -3.04 -9.08
CA GLN A 37 -4.69 -2.82 -10.52
C GLN A 37 -3.28 -2.72 -11.12
N HIS A 38 -2.40 -1.99 -10.44
CA HIS A 38 -1.03 -1.75 -10.89
C HIS A 38 -0.09 -1.71 -9.71
N ALA A 39 1.13 -2.23 -9.87
CA ALA A 39 2.18 -2.11 -8.87
C ALA A 39 3.53 -1.93 -9.57
N SER A 40 4.33 -0.99 -9.07
CA SER A 40 5.69 -0.74 -9.52
C SER A 40 6.63 -0.60 -8.32
N VAL A 41 7.89 -0.97 -8.51
CA VAL A 41 8.93 -0.83 -7.50
C VAL A 41 10.19 -0.26 -8.12
N CYS A 42 10.71 0.78 -7.49
CA CYS A 42 11.93 1.46 -7.89
C CYS A 42 12.90 1.49 -6.71
N ARG A 43 14.17 1.23 -6.95
CA ARG A 43 15.23 1.37 -5.95
C ARG A 43 16.22 2.43 -6.41
N VAL A 44 16.33 3.52 -5.64
CA VAL A 44 17.20 4.65 -5.97
C VAL A 44 17.90 5.11 -4.71
N GLY A 45 19.24 5.23 -4.75
CA GLY A 45 20.02 5.79 -3.63
C GLY A 45 19.85 5.08 -2.29
N GLY A 46 19.64 3.76 -2.28
CA GLY A 46 19.39 2.99 -1.03
C GLY A 46 17.97 3.15 -0.47
N VAL A 47 17.08 3.83 -1.18
CA VAL A 47 15.64 3.88 -0.86
C VAL A 47 14.89 2.98 -1.82
N THR A 48 13.91 2.23 -1.31
CA THR A 48 12.95 1.49 -2.13
C THR A 48 11.63 2.23 -2.11
N VAL A 49 11.13 2.56 -3.28
CA VAL A 49 9.85 3.22 -3.51
C VAL A 49 8.93 2.21 -4.17
N LEU A 50 7.74 2.05 -3.61
CA LEU A 50 6.70 1.19 -4.15
C LEU A 50 5.49 2.04 -4.43
N ASP A 51 4.96 1.93 -5.63
CA ASP A 51 3.73 2.58 -6.05
C ASP A 51 2.72 1.52 -6.42
N ALA A 52 1.52 1.57 -5.85
CA ALA A 52 0.43 0.66 -6.17
C ALA A 52 -0.86 1.45 -6.44
N VAL A 53 -1.62 1.03 -7.43
CA VAL A 53 -2.99 1.48 -7.66
C VAL A 53 -3.91 0.37 -7.21
N VAL A 54 -4.79 0.66 -6.27
CA VAL A 54 -5.72 -0.31 -5.69
C VAL A 54 -7.15 0.14 -5.84
N ASP A 55 -8.04 -0.82 -6.02
CA ASP A 55 -9.48 -0.61 -5.90
C ASP A 55 -9.85 -0.47 -4.43
N VAL A 56 -10.44 0.66 -4.07
CA VAL A 56 -11.00 0.89 -2.74
C VAL A 56 -12.51 1.11 -2.84
N PRO A 57 -13.28 0.55 -1.90
CA PRO A 57 -14.70 0.88 -1.82
C PRO A 57 -14.86 2.37 -1.51
N ALA A 58 -15.85 3.01 -2.14
CA ALA A 58 -16.12 4.45 -1.98
C ALA A 58 -16.29 4.89 -0.51
N ALA A 59 -16.71 3.98 0.38
CA ALA A 59 -16.79 4.24 1.82
C ALA A 59 -15.43 4.38 2.50
N ALA A 60 -14.39 3.67 2.04
CA ALA A 60 -13.04 3.75 2.59
C ALA A 60 -12.33 5.06 2.21
N LEU A 61 -12.68 5.65 1.06
CA LEU A 61 -12.19 6.97 0.66
C LEU A 61 -12.75 8.10 1.51
N GLN A 62 -13.89 7.90 2.19
CA GLN A 62 -14.43 8.90 3.11
C GLN A 62 -13.53 9.13 4.32
N ASP A 63 -12.67 8.16 4.65
CA ASP A 63 -11.68 8.25 5.73
C ASP A 63 -10.32 7.70 5.27
N GLU A 64 -9.74 8.37 4.26
CA GLU A 64 -8.39 8.09 3.77
C GLU A 64 -7.36 8.04 4.92
N GLY A 65 -7.54 8.88 5.94
CA GLY A 65 -6.68 8.95 7.12
C GLY A 65 -6.68 7.63 7.92
N CYS A 66 -7.86 7.08 8.18
CA CYS A 66 -8.00 5.79 8.86
C CYS A 66 -7.47 4.63 8.01
N LEU A 67 -7.77 4.60 6.71
CA LEU A 67 -7.23 3.58 5.80
C LEU A 67 -5.69 3.61 5.80
N ARG A 68 -5.10 4.80 5.69
CA ARG A 68 -3.65 4.98 5.74
C ARG A 68 -3.08 4.52 7.07
N ALA A 69 -3.71 4.87 8.19
CA ALA A 69 -3.26 4.44 9.51
C ALA A 69 -3.32 2.92 9.67
N ALA A 70 -4.39 2.28 9.18
CA ALA A 70 -4.56 0.84 9.23
C ALA A 70 -3.50 0.10 8.40
N VAL A 71 -3.24 0.55 7.17
CA VAL A 71 -2.18 0.00 6.31
C VAL A 71 -0.80 0.15 6.95
N LEU A 72 -0.48 1.33 7.49
CA LEU A 72 0.80 1.57 8.17
C LEU A 72 0.95 0.70 9.41
N HIS A 73 -0.09 0.57 10.22
CA HIS A 73 -0.10 -0.28 11.41
C HIS A 73 0.16 -1.75 11.03
N ARG A 74 -0.49 -2.26 9.97
CA ARG A 74 -0.23 -3.61 9.47
C ARG A 74 1.20 -3.78 8.98
N LEU A 75 1.74 -2.83 8.22
CA LEU A 75 3.13 -2.85 7.75
C LEU A 75 4.16 -2.86 8.88
N GLN A 76 3.85 -2.24 10.01
CA GLN A 76 4.68 -2.27 11.22
C GLN A 76 4.60 -3.62 11.96
N GLN A 77 3.44 -4.27 11.95
CA GLN A 77 3.25 -5.59 12.58
C GLN A 77 3.85 -6.74 11.79
N SER A 78 3.90 -6.63 10.45
CA SER A 78 4.56 -7.62 9.59
C SER A 78 6.11 -7.53 9.66
N GLY A 79 6.62 -6.76 10.63
CA GLY A 79 7.94 -6.16 10.86
C GLY A 79 9.09 -7.07 11.23
#